data_AF-A0A5N9CLQ8-F1
#
_entry.id   AF-A0A5N9CLQ8-F1
#
_cell.length_a   1.000
_cell.length_b   1.000
_cell.length_c   1.000
_cell.angle_alpha   90.00
_cell.angle_beta   90.00
_cell.angle_gamma   90.00
#
_symmetry.space_group_name_H-M   'P 1'
#
loop_
_entity.id
_entity.type
_entity.pdbx_description
1 polymer ?
#
loop_
_entity_poly.entity_id
_entity_poly.type
_entity_poly.pdbx_seq_one_letter_code
_entity_poly.pdbx_strand_id
1 'polypeptide(L)'
;MNILFWIILIAIILEFIIDTILTILNIRSINTTPPNGLEDIYDSQEYKKSQEYTLTRSKFSLVVNLTQIIAMMIFWFSGGFNFVDQIIRTLEFNEIINGILFIFILSGLSMLLSLPFDLYGTFVIEEKFGFNKMTLSTYITDTIKSLILSIVIGAPLIAGILFFFGYSGAFAWIYAWIFII
;
A
#
# COMPACT_ATOMS: atom_id res chain seq x y z
N MET A 1 -14.37 19.36 -13.78
CA MET A 1 -14.01 18.74 -12.49
C MET A 1 -15.00 19.18 -11.42
N ASN A 2 -15.41 18.26 -10.56
CA ASN A 2 -16.39 18.45 -9.46
C ASN A 2 -15.66 18.92 -8.18
N ILE A 3 -16.35 19.54 -7.21
CA ILE A 3 -15.82 19.82 -5.87
C ILE A 3 -15.18 18.59 -5.19
N LEU A 4 -15.78 17.40 -5.32
CA LEU A 4 -15.27 16.12 -4.81
C LEU A 4 -13.88 15.80 -5.37
N PHE A 5 -13.64 16.10 -6.65
CA PHE A 5 -12.33 15.91 -7.26
C PHE A 5 -11.26 16.72 -6.52
N TRP A 6 -11.54 18.00 -6.24
CA TRP A 6 -10.61 18.87 -5.53
C TRP A 6 -10.41 18.45 -4.08
N ILE A 7 -11.47 18.01 -3.40
CA ILE A 7 -11.38 17.48 -2.03
C ILE A 7 -10.43 16.28 -1.98
N ILE A 8 -10.62 15.30 -2.87
CA ILE A 8 -9.79 14.09 -2.92
C ILE A 8 -8.34 14.46 -3.27
N LEU A 9 -8.14 15.33 -4.26
CA LEU A 9 -6.80 15.76 -4.66
C LEU A 9 -6.06 16.46 -3.51
N ILE A 10 -6.72 17.41 -2.83
CA ILE A 10 -6.12 18.13 -1.71
C ILE A 10 -5.82 17.16 -0.56
N ALA A 11 -6.73 16.22 -0.25
CA ALA A 11 -6.53 15.24 0.80
C ALA A 11 -5.29 14.37 0.54
N ILE A 12 -5.16 13.81 -0.67
CA ILE A 12 -4.01 12.97 -1.05
C ILE A 12 -2.69 13.76 -0.99
N ILE A 13 -2.69 15.00 -1.50
CA ILE A 13 -1.50 15.84 -1.49
C ILE A 13 -1.11 16.23 -0.06
N LEU A 14 -2.09 16.57 0.79
CA LEU A 14 -1.86 16.91 2.18
C LEU A 14 -1.35 15.72 2.98
N GLU A 15 -1.92 14.53 2.78
CA GLU A 15 -1.44 13.27 3.38
C GLU A 15 0.02 13.02 3.02
N PHE A 16 0.37 13.10 1.74
CA PHE A 16 1.75 12.93 1.27
C PHE A 16 2.72 13.95 1.87
N ILE A 17 2.31 15.22 1.96
CA ILE A 17 3.13 16.27 2.57
C ILE A 17 3.36 15.98 4.05
N ILE A 18 2.31 15.61 4.79
CA ILE A 18 2.42 15.30 6.22
C ILE A 18 3.34 14.09 6.43
N ASP A 19 3.13 12.99 5.72
CA ASP A 19 3.95 11.78 5.82
C ASP A 19 5.43 12.07 5.50
N THR A 20 5.68 12.86 4.46
CA THR A 20 7.02 13.31 4.09
C THR A 20 7.67 14.13 5.20
N ILE A 21 6.94 15.09 5.78
CA ILE A 21 7.44 15.92 6.90
C ILE A 21 7.75 15.03 8.11
N LEU A 22 6.85 14.14 8.49
CA LEU A 22 7.03 13.22 9.63
C LEU A 22 8.26 12.34 9.42
N THR A 23 8.43 11.80 8.22
CA THR A 23 9.60 10.96 7.89
C THR A 23 10.90 11.77 7.95
N ILE A 24 10.91 13.00 7.46
CA ILE A 24 12.10 13.89 7.53
C ILE A 24 12.41 14.25 8.99
N LEU A 25 11.40 14.57 9.79
CA LEU A 25 11.58 14.88 11.21
C LEU A 25 12.12 13.67 11.96
N ASN A 26 11.59 12.48 11.70
CA ASN A 26 12.06 11.22 12.27
C ASN A 26 13.54 10.97 11.91
N ILE A 27 13.91 11.12 10.63
CA ILE A 27 15.30 11.01 10.17
C ILE A 27 16.22 12.00 10.90
N ARG A 28 15.77 13.24 11.12
CA ARG A 28 16.56 14.27 11.82
C ARG A 28 16.70 14.00 13.32
N SER A 29 15.74 13.30 13.93
CA SER A 29 15.80 12.96 15.35
C SER A 29 16.60 11.69 15.67
N ILE A 30 16.99 10.90 14.65
CA ILE A 30 17.77 9.68 14.86
C ILE A 30 19.11 10.02 15.52
N ASN A 31 19.39 9.35 16.64
CA ASN A 31 20.68 9.41 17.33
C ASN A 31 21.27 8.00 17.42
N THR A 32 22.54 7.85 17.02
CA THR A 32 23.28 6.58 17.03
C THR A 32 23.79 6.18 18.40
N THR A 33 23.74 7.05 19.40
CA THR A 33 24.07 6.70 20.79
C THR A 33 22.79 6.35 21.56
N PRO A 34 22.79 5.27 22.37
CA PRO A 34 21.68 4.96 23.26
C PRO A 34 21.38 6.16 24.19
N PRO A 35 20.12 6.38 24.57
CA PRO A 35 19.79 7.38 25.58
C PRO A 35 20.45 7.06 26.93
N ASN A 36 20.83 8.11 27.66
CA ASN A 36 21.43 7.98 28.99
C ASN A 36 20.57 7.08 29.90
N GLY A 37 21.19 6.07 30.52
CA GLY A 37 20.51 5.10 31.39
C GLY A 37 19.93 3.87 30.69
N LEU A 38 20.09 3.76 29.36
CA LEU A 38 19.75 2.55 28.58
C LEU A 38 20.99 1.83 28.02
N GLU A 39 22.19 2.32 28.36
CA GLU A 39 23.48 1.77 27.92
C GLU A 39 23.69 0.32 28.38
N ASP A 40 23.20 -0.02 29.57
CA ASP A 40 23.30 -1.38 30.12
C ASP A 40 22.30 -2.37 29.49
N ILE A 41 21.30 -1.85 28.75
CA ILE A 41 20.23 -2.66 28.13
C ILE A 41 20.53 -2.90 26.65
N TYR A 42 21.07 -1.90 25.95
CA TYR A 42 21.33 -1.98 24.53
C TYR A 42 22.83 -2.12 24.24
N ASP A 43 23.18 -3.19 23.51
CA ASP A 43 24.50 -3.26 22.89
C ASP A 43 24.68 -2.06 21.93
N SER A 44 25.76 -1.33 22.12
CA SER A 44 26.02 -0.09 21.37
C SER A 44 26.18 -0.31 19.86
N GLN A 45 26.71 -1.47 19.44
CA GLN A 45 26.87 -1.81 18.03
C GLN A 45 25.53 -2.20 17.41
N GLU A 46 24.73 -3.02 18.11
CA GLU A 46 23.39 -3.39 17.63
C GLU A 46 22.45 -2.18 17.56
N TYR A 47 22.48 -1.31 18.57
CA TYR A 47 21.72 -0.08 18.57
C TYR A 47 22.08 0.81 17.38
N LYS A 48 23.38 1.05 17.16
CA LYS A 48 23.86 1.83 16.01
C LYS A 48 23.41 1.22 14.69
N LYS A 49 23.54 -0.10 14.54
CA LYS A 49 23.10 -0.84 13.35
C LYS A 49 21.59 -0.68 13.11
N SER A 50 20.78 -0.74 14.15
CA SER A 50 19.33 -0.50 14.07
C SER A 50 19.02 0.93 13.61
N GLN A 51 19.74 1.94 14.13
CA GLN A 51 19.54 3.33 13.73
C GLN A 51 19.96 3.58 12.26
N GLU A 52 21.07 2.98 11.81
CA GLU A 52 21.50 3.04 10.41
C GLU A 52 20.51 2.35 9.45
N TYR A 53 19.91 1.25 9.91
CA TYR A 53 18.82 0.58 9.19
C TYR A 53 17.60 1.49 9.07
N THR A 54 17.11 2.06 10.17
CA THR A 54 15.98 3.00 10.17
C THR A 54 16.25 4.16 9.22
N LEU A 55 17.45 4.77 9.28
CA LEU A 55 17.83 5.84 8.38
C LEU A 55 17.79 5.43 6.90
N THR A 56 18.32 4.25 6.58
CA THR A 56 18.36 3.73 5.20
C THR A 56 16.95 3.42 4.70
N ARG A 57 16.13 2.75 5.52
CA ARG A 57 14.74 2.39 5.22
C ARG A 57 13.88 3.64 5.04
N SER A 58 14.00 4.64 5.91
CA SER A 58 13.23 5.89 5.82
C SER A 58 13.62 6.74 4.60
N LYS A 59 14.90 6.79 4.23
CA LYS A 59 15.31 7.46 2.98
C LYS A 59 14.74 6.76 1.75
N PHE A 60 14.74 5.43 1.76
CA PHE A 60 14.16 4.64 0.69
C PHE A 60 12.64 4.85 0.60
N SER A 61 11.93 4.85 1.73
CA SER A 61 10.47 5.05 1.74
C SER A 61 10.07 6.40 1.15
N LEU A 62 10.85 7.48 1.36
CA LEU A 62 10.59 8.77 0.70
C LEU A 62 10.59 8.67 -0.83
N VAL A 63 11.51 7.91 -1.41
CA VAL A 63 11.60 7.69 -2.87
C VAL A 63 10.43 6.85 -3.37
N VAL A 64 10.08 5.80 -2.62
CA VAL A 64 8.93 4.94 -2.93
C VAL A 64 7.65 5.75 -2.91
N ASN A 65 7.38 6.48 -1.82
CA ASN A 65 6.17 7.27 -1.63
C ASN A 65 6.04 8.33 -2.74
N LEU A 66 7.15 9.01 -3.08
CA LEU A 66 7.17 9.98 -4.19
C LEU A 66 6.85 9.31 -5.54
N THR A 67 7.43 8.14 -5.80
CA THR A 67 7.18 7.44 -7.07
C THR A 67 5.73 6.96 -7.16
N GLN A 68 5.19 6.42 -6.06
CA GLN A 68 3.81 5.95 -5.98
C GLN A 68 2.81 7.08 -6.17
N ILE A 69 3.00 8.24 -5.52
CA ILE A 69 2.09 9.37 -5.72
C ILE A 69 2.18 9.90 -7.15
N ILE A 70 3.37 10.02 -7.74
CA ILE A 70 3.51 10.46 -9.14
C ILE A 70 2.79 9.49 -10.08
N ALA A 71 2.99 8.18 -9.90
CA ALA A 71 2.32 7.16 -10.70
C ALA A 71 0.79 7.22 -10.54
N MET A 72 0.29 7.37 -9.30
CA MET A 72 -1.13 7.54 -9.02
C MET A 72 -1.70 8.79 -9.70
N MET A 73 -0.99 9.92 -9.65
CA MET A 73 -1.41 11.15 -10.32
C MET A 73 -1.45 10.95 -11.84
N ILE A 74 -0.41 10.39 -12.44
CA ILE A 74 -0.40 10.09 -13.88
C ILE A 74 -1.57 9.17 -14.25
N PHE A 75 -1.79 8.10 -13.50
CA PHE A 75 -2.89 7.16 -13.74
C PHE A 75 -4.26 7.84 -13.60
N TRP A 76 -4.45 8.67 -12.57
CA TRP A 76 -5.72 9.35 -12.35
C TRP A 76 -6.00 10.42 -13.41
N PHE A 77 -5.03 11.29 -13.71
CA PHE A 77 -5.18 12.38 -14.68
C PHE A 77 -5.24 11.90 -16.13
N SER A 78 -4.66 10.73 -16.45
CA SER A 78 -4.82 10.08 -17.76
C SER A 78 -6.16 9.36 -17.92
N GLY A 79 -6.99 9.30 -16.88
CA GLY A 79 -8.27 8.59 -16.90
C GLY A 79 -8.14 7.07 -16.76
N GLY A 80 -7.05 6.58 -16.18
CA GLY A 80 -6.75 5.15 -16.01
C GLY A 80 -7.88 4.36 -15.34
N PHE A 81 -8.55 4.91 -14.33
CA PHE A 81 -9.71 4.28 -13.71
C PHE A 81 -10.86 4.05 -14.71
N ASN A 82 -11.21 5.07 -15.49
CA ASN A 82 -12.25 4.97 -16.50
C ASN A 82 -11.84 4.04 -17.65
N PHE A 83 -10.56 4.04 -18.02
CA PHE A 83 -10.02 3.12 -19.02
C PHE A 83 -10.18 1.65 -18.60
N VAL A 84 -9.84 1.32 -17.36
CA VAL A 84 -10.03 -0.03 -16.81
C VAL A 84 -11.52 -0.40 -16.75
N ASP A 85 -12.39 0.48 -16.25
CA ASP A 85 -13.84 0.23 -16.20
C ASP A 85 -14.42 -0.03 -17.60
N GLN A 86 -14.06 0.77 -18.60
CA GLN A 86 -14.52 0.58 -19.98
C GLN A 86 -14.10 -0.77 -20.55
N ILE A 87 -12.85 -1.19 -20.34
CA ILE A 87 -12.37 -2.50 -20.79
C ILE A 87 -13.21 -3.62 -20.17
N ILE A 88 -13.46 -3.56 -18.85
CA ILE A 88 -14.21 -4.59 -18.15
C ILE A 88 -15.65 -4.65 -18.65
N ARG A 89 -16.28 -3.50 -18.90
CA ARG A 89 -17.66 -3.43 -19.42
C ARG A 89 -17.80 -4.04 -20.81
N THR A 90 -16.73 -4.10 -21.62
CA THR A 90 -16.79 -4.80 -22.93
C THR A 90 -16.94 -6.32 -22.80
N LEU A 91 -16.69 -6.89 -21.61
CA LEU A 91 -16.84 -8.32 -21.34
C LEU A 91 -18.30 -8.72 -21.05
N GLU A 92 -19.22 -7.75 -20.96
CA GLU A 92 -20.68 -7.95 -20.80
C GLU A 92 -21.09 -8.85 -19.61
N PHE A 93 -20.27 -8.90 -18.56
CA PHE A 93 -20.66 -9.58 -17.31
C PHE A 93 -21.66 -8.76 -16.49
N ASN A 94 -22.22 -9.37 -15.45
CA ASN A 94 -23.07 -8.66 -14.49
C ASN A 94 -22.28 -7.64 -13.66
N GLU A 95 -22.99 -6.67 -13.06
CA GLU A 95 -22.37 -5.57 -12.29
C GLU A 95 -21.49 -6.06 -11.13
N ILE A 96 -21.83 -7.19 -10.50
CA ILE A 96 -21.04 -7.77 -9.40
C ILE A 96 -19.69 -8.28 -9.92
N ILE A 97 -19.69 -9.06 -11.00
CA ILE A 97 -18.46 -9.59 -11.62
C ILE A 97 -17.61 -8.44 -12.15
N ASN A 98 -18.22 -7.42 -12.76
CA ASN A 98 -17.51 -6.23 -13.22
C ASN A 98 -16.81 -5.51 -12.06
N GLY A 99 -17.50 -5.32 -10.93
CA GLY A 99 -16.92 -4.71 -9.73
C GLY A 99 -15.77 -5.54 -9.14
N ILE A 100 -15.90 -6.87 -9.09
CA ILE A 100 -14.84 -7.78 -8.65
C ILE A 100 -13.61 -7.66 -9.57
N LEU A 101 -13.79 -7.77 -10.88
CA LEU A 101 -12.71 -7.64 -11.86
C LEU A 101 -12.02 -6.28 -11.76
N PHE A 102 -12.79 -5.20 -11.57
CA PHE A 102 -12.27 -3.85 -11.44
C PHE A 102 -11.32 -3.74 -10.24
N ILE A 103 -11.76 -4.23 -9.08
CA ILE A 103 -10.93 -4.22 -7.86
C ILE A 103 -9.67 -5.07 -8.07
N PHE A 104 -9.78 -6.31 -8.56
CA PHE A 104 -8.62 -7.19 -8.75
C PHE A 104 -7.61 -6.66 -9.79
N ILE A 105 -8.08 -6.06 -10.88
CA ILE A 105 -7.20 -5.47 -11.90
C ILE A 105 -6.43 -4.28 -11.30
N LEU A 106 -7.12 -3.37 -10.60
CA LEU A 106 -6.46 -2.22 -9.98
C LEU A 106 -5.49 -2.65 -8.87
N SER A 107 -5.86 -3.61 -8.03
CA SER A 107 -4.96 -4.19 -7.02
C SER A 107 -3.75 -4.85 -7.66
N GLY A 108 -3.93 -5.58 -8.76
CA GLY A 108 -2.84 -6.20 -9.53
C GLY A 108 -1.89 -5.17 -10.11
N LEU A 109 -2.40 -4.08 -10.71
CA LEU A 109 -1.59 -2.98 -11.21
C LEU A 109 -0.79 -2.30 -10.09
N SER A 110 -1.43 -2.06 -8.95
CA SER A 110 -0.76 -1.49 -7.78
C SER A 110 0.33 -2.40 -7.24
N MET A 111 0.08 -3.71 -7.17
CA MET A 111 1.08 -4.70 -6.76
C MET A 111 2.27 -4.72 -7.72
N LEU A 112 2.05 -4.72 -9.03
CA LEU A 112 3.12 -4.69 -10.03
C LEU A 112 3.99 -3.43 -9.92
N LEU A 113 3.38 -2.29 -9.62
CA LEU A 113 4.09 -1.03 -9.41
C LEU A 113 4.97 -1.07 -8.15
N SER A 114 4.51 -1.72 -7.07
CA SER A 114 5.22 -1.82 -5.79
C SER A 114 6.29 -2.91 -5.77
N LEU A 115 6.12 -3.97 -6.56
CA LEU A 115 7.00 -5.14 -6.61
C LEU A 115 8.51 -4.82 -6.69
N PRO A 116 9.00 -3.93 -7.58
CA PRO A 116 10.44 -3.62 -7.63
C PRO A 116 10.96 -2.99 -6.33
N PHE A 117 10.13 -2.17 -5.66
CA PHE A 117 10.49 -1.54 -4.40
C PHE A 117 10.49 -2.55 -3.24
N ASP A 118 9.53 -3.47 -3.22
CA ASP A 118 9.46 -4.54 -2.21
C ASP A 118 10.66 -5.49 -2.31
N LEU A 119 11.01 -5.88 -3.53
CA LEU A 119 12.19 -6.71 -3.80
C LEU A 119 13.48 -5.99 -3.37
N TYR A 120 13.63 -4.71 -3.71
CA TYR A 120 14.81 -3.93 -3.30
C TYR A 120 14.87 -3.76 -1.77
N GLY A 121 13.75 -3.44 -1.14
CA GLY A 121 13.66 -3.33 0.32
C GLY A 121 14.08 -4.63 1.02
N THR A 122 13.58 -5.76 0.54
CA THR A 122 13.84 -7.07 1.15
C THR A 122 15.26 -7.58 0.85
N PHE A 123 15.61 -7.70 -0.43
CA PHE A 123 16.83 -8.40 -0.85
C PHE A 123 18.07 -7.52 -0.93
N VAL A 124 17.92 -6.19 -0.83
CA VAL A 124 19.06 -5.25 -0.81
C VAL A 124 19.16 -4.55 0.53
N ILE A 125 18.10 -3.89 1.00
CA ILE A 125 18.16 -3.15 2.26
C ILE A 125 18.19 -4.11 3.46
N GLU A 126 17.20 -4.97 3.64
CA GLU A 126 17.17 -5.87 4.80
C GLU A 126 18.33 -6.88 4.80
N GLU A 127 18.74 -7.37 3.63
CA GLU A 127 19.92 -8.25 3.47
C GLU A 127 21.21 -7.54 3.91
N LYS A 128 21.41 -6.26 3.54
CA LYS A 128 22.58 -5.46 3.96
C LYS A 128 22.72 -5.39 5.49
N PHE A 129 21.60 -5.40 6.22
CA PHE A 129 21.59 -5.38 7.68
C PHE A 129 21.45 -6.79 8.29
N GLY A 130 21.40 -7.86 7.49
CA GLY A 130 21.24 -9.23 7.95
C GLY A 130 19.88 -9.56 8.57
N PHE A 131 18.88 -8.70 8.32
CA PHE A 131 17.51 -8.88 8.78
C PHE A 131 16.70 -9.80 7.87
N ASN A 132 17.04 -9.85 6.57
CA ASN A 132 16.38 -10.75 5.66
C ASN A 132 16.67 -12.22 6.03
N LYS A 133 15.60 -13.01 6.13
CA LYS A 133 15.64 -14.47 6.31
C LYS A 133 14.92 -15.20 5.18
N MET A 134 14.38 -14.47 4.20
CA MET A 134 13.64 -15.01 3.08
C MET A 134 14.58 -15.29 1.90
N THR A 135 14.28 -16.38 1.19
CA THR A 135 14.87 -16.63 -0.13
C THR A 135 13.93 -16.09 -1.21
N LEU A 136 14.46 -15.86 -2.42
CA LEU A 136 13.63 -15.47 -3.57
C LEU A 136 12.52 -16.49 -3.86
N SER A 137 12.80 -17.79 -3.69
CA SER A 137 11.81 -18.85 -3.84
C SER A 137 10.70 -18.75 -2.80
N THR A 138 11.04 -18.48 -1.54
CA THR A 138 10.07 -18.28 -0.47
C THR A 138 9.20 -17.05 -0.77
N TYR A 139 9.81 -15.93 -1.15
CA TYR A 139 9.10 -14.69 -1.48
C TYR A 139 8.08 -14.89 -2.61
N ILE A 140 8.48 -15.50 -3.73
CA ILE A 140 7.57 -15.76 -4.86
C ILE A 140 6.44 -16.70 -4.44
N THR A 141 6.78 -17.77 -3.72
CA THR A 141 5.78 -18.76 -3.28
C THR A 141 4.75 -18.13 -2.35
N ASP A 142 5.18 -17.31 -1.40
CA ASP A 142 4.28 -16.66 -0.44
C ASP A 142 3.48 -15.54 -1.09
N THR A 143 4.05 -14.85 -2.07
CA THR A 143 3.33 -13.88 -2.92
C THR A 143 2.21 -14.56 -3.70
N ILE A 144 2.47 -15.71 -4.33
CA ILE A 144 1.45 -16.48 -5.07
C ILE A 144 0.37 -17.00 -4.11
N LYS A 145 0.75 -17.53 -2.94
CA LYS A 145 -0.22 -17.97 -1.93
C LYS A 145 -1.10 -16.82 -1.46
N SER A 146 -0.51 -15.65 -1.20
CA SER A 146 -1.24 -14.45 -0.80
C SER A 146 -2.22 -13.99 -1.88
N LEU A 147 -1.82 -14.04 -3.16
CA LEU A 147 -2.71 -13.74 -4.29
C LEU A 147 -3.88 -14.72 -4.38
N ILE A 148 -3.61 -16.03 -4.29
CA ILE A 148 -4.66 -17.05 -4.30
C ILE A 148 -5.62 -16.84 -3.13
N LEU A 149 -5.09 -16.59 -1.93
CA LEU A 149 -5.90 -16.35 -0.74
C LEU A 149 -6.76 -15.09 -0.89
N SER A 150 -6.18 -14.03 -1.44
CA SER A 150 -6.88 -12.77 -1.73
C SER A 150 -8.01 -12.96 -2.74
N ILE A 151 -7.84 -13.81 -3.75
CA ILE A 151 -8.91 -14.15 -4.69
C ILE A 151 -9.98 -15.01 -4.02
N VAL A 152 -9.58 -16.09 -3.35
CA VAL A 152 -10.50 -17.07 -2.75
C VAL A 152 -11.36 -16.45 -1.64
N ILE A 153 -10.79 -15.56 -0.83
CA ILE A 153 -11.50 -14.90 0.28
C ILE A 153 -12.06 -13.55 -0.14
N GLY A 154 -11.27 -12.75 -0.86
CA GLY A 154 -11.66 -11.41 -1.26
C GLY A 154 -12.78 -11.38 -2.29
N ALA A 155 -12.79 -12.28 -3.28
CA ALA A 155 -13.85 -12.27 -4.29
C ALA A 155 -15.25 -12.54 -3.70
N PRO A 156 -15.46 -13.57 -2.84
CA PRO A 156 -16.76 -13.77 -2.17
C PRO A 156 -17.14 -12.61 -1.24
N LEU A 157 -16.16 -12.04 -0.52
CA LEU A 157 -16.40 -10.90 0.37
C LEU A 157 -16.88 -9.67 -0.42
N ILE A 158 -16.15 -9.32 -1.48
CA ILE A 158 -16.51 -8.22 -2.39
C ILE A 158 -17.88 -8.50 -3.03
N ALA A 159 -18.13 -9.73 -3.49
CA ALA A 159 -19.41 -10.12 -4.06
C ALA A 159 -20.56 -9.89 -3.08
N GLY A 160 -20.39 -10.30 -1.81
CA GLY A 160 -21.37 -10.11 -0.75
C GLY A 160 -21.63 -8.64 -0.45
N ILE A 161 -20.58 -7.82 -0.40
CA ILE A 161 -20.70 -6.37 -0.22
C ILE A 161 -21.44 -5.74 -1.40
N LEU A 162 -21.04 -6.00 -2.64
CA LEU A 162 -21.69 -5.44 -3.83
C LEU A 162 -23.16 -5.87 -3.93
N PHE A 163 -23.45 -7.14 -3.64
CA PHE A 163 -24.82 -7.63 -3.54
C PHE A 163 -25.60 -6.87 -2.47
N PHE A 164 -25.04 -6.71 -1.27
CA PHE A 164 -25.68 -5.97 -0.18
C PHE A 164 -26.02 -4.52 -0.56
N PHE A 165 -25.10 -3.81 -1.22
CA PHE A 165 -25.34 -2.46 -1.72
C PHE A 165 -26.41 -2.41 -2.83
N GLY A 166 -26.54 -3.45 -3.64
CA GLY A 166 -27.59 -3.57 -4.65
C GLY A 166 -29.01 -3.67 -4.05
N TYR A 167 -29.16 -4.25 -2.86
CA TYR A 167 -30.46 -4.51 -2.24
C TYR A 167 -30.83 -3.55 -1.09
N SER A 168 -29.85 -2.99 -0.37
CA SER A 168 -30.09 -2.35 0.94
C SER A 168 -30.46 -0.87 0.88
N GLY A 169 -30.64 -0.32 -0.33
CA GLY A 169 -31.09 1.05 -0.53
C GLY A 169 -30.11 2.12 -0.03
N ALA A 170 -30.60 3.34 0.15
CA ALA A 170 -29.75 4.52 0.42
C ALA A 170 -28.93 4.46 1.72
N PHE A 171 -29.35 3.65 2.70
CA PHE A 171 -28.66 3.53 4.00
C PHE A 171 -27.71 2.32 4.06
N ALA A 172 -27.51 1.60 2.95
CA ALA A 172 -26.58 0.46 2.86
C ALA A 172 -25.18 0.79 3.43
N TRP A 173 -24.68 2.00 3.19
CA TRP A 173 -23.36 2.42 3.68
C TRP A 173 -23.27 2.44 5.21
N ILE A 174 -24.34 2.75 5.95
CA ILE A 174 -24.35 2.75 7.43
C ILE A 174 -24.23 1.33 7.96
N TYR A 175 -25.00 0.40 7.40
CA TYR A 175 -24.98 -1.00 7.81
C TYR A 175 -23.64 -1.66 7.49
N ALA A 176 -23.06 -1.37 6.32
CA ALA A 176 -21.73 -1.84 5.97
C ALA A 176 -20.66 -1.26 6.91
N TRP A 177 -20.77 0.02 7.29
CA TRP A 177 -19.87 0.66 8.24
C TRP A 177 -19.90 -0.01 9.63
N ILE A 178 -21.09 -0.26 10.19
CA ILE A 178 -21.25 -0.95 11.49
C ILE A 178 -20.77 -2.40 11.44
N PHE A 179 -20.89 -3.08 10.31
CA PHE A 179 -20.44 -4.48 10.19
C PHE A 179 -18.91 -4.61 10.12
N ILE A 180 -18.23 -3.61 9.55
CA ILE A 180 -16.78 -3.63 9.30
C ILE A 180 -15.97 -3.04 10.47
N ILE A 181 -16.53 -2.06 11.20
CA ILE A 181 -15.92 -1.44 12.39
C ILE A 181 -16.34 -2.16 13.67
#